data_AF-A0A399WZK2-F1
#
_entry.id   AF-A0A399WZK2-F1
#
_cell.length_a   1.000
_cell.length_b   1.000
_cell.length_c   1.000
_cell.angle_alpha   90.00
_cell.angle_beta   90.00
_cell.angle_gamma   90.00
#
_symmetry.space_group_name_H-M   'P 1'
#
loop_
_entity.id
_entity.type
_entity.pdbx_description
1 polymer ?
#
loop_
_entity_poly.entity_id
_entity_poly.type
_entity_poly.pdbx_seq_one_letter_code
_entity_poly.pdbx_strand_id
1 'polypeptide(L)'
;MSRTNGAQTANVPSESTQTSHRVIIADSRWMTEVDDESVHLVVTSPPYWQLKDYGHEGQIGFDDSYEDYVNNLNLVWDECRRVLHPGCRLCVNIGDQFARSVYYGRYKVIPIRTEIIKFCEAIGFDFMGSIVWRKVTTTNTTGGAVIMGSYPYPRNGILKIDYEHILLFKKLGDAPKPTSEQKQASKLTDEEWNTYFSGHWNFPGERQDKHLAMFPEELPRRLLKMFTFTGETVLDPFLGSGTTSLAARNLGRSSIGYEVNTEFLPIIRQKVCGENPCLFEDAPEIIVSERHVDADDREARLREFPYCFHDFVKVAKQVDPRTMIFGSKISNSHLPR
;
A
#
# COMPACT_ATOMS: atom_id res chain seq x y z
N MET A 1 17.58 -44.88 49.04
CA MET A 1 18.08 -44.45 47.71
C MET A 1 17.00 -43.59 47.06
N SER A 2 17.04 -42.28 47.32
CA SER A 2 16.10 -41.31 46.79
C SER A 2 16.63 -40.80 45.44
N ARG A 3 15.83 -40.91 44.37
CA ARG A 3 16.13 -40.35 43.05
C ARG A 3 15.60 -38.92 43.01
N THR A 4 16.49 -37.94 43.02
CA THR A 4 16.20 -36.56 42.68
C THR A 4 16.25 -36.39 41.16
N ASN A 5 15.09 -36.16 40.55
CA ASN A 5 14.98 -35.78 39.14
C ASN A 5 15.50 -34.35 38.96
N GLY A 6 16.52 -34.19 38.11
CA GLY A 6 17.01 -32.90 37.66
C GLY A 6 15.94 -32.18 36.84
N ALA A 7 15.53 -31.00 37.31
CA ALA A 7 14.74 -30.08 36.52
C ALA A 7 15.59 -29.58 35.35
N GLN A 8 15.21 -29.96 34.14
CA GLN A 8 15.66 -29.31 32.92
C GLN A 8 15.17 -27.87 32.95
N THR A 9 16.11 -26.94 33.13
CA THR A 9 15.86 -25.51 32.90
C THR A 9 15.50 -25.33 31.44
N ALA A 10 14.26 -24.89 31.22
CA ALA A 10 13.75 -24.52 29.91
C ALA A 10 14.67 -23.49 29.25
N ASN A 11 15.04 -23.75 27.99
CA ASN A 11 15.67 -22.78 27.12
C ASN A 11 14.81 -21.51 27.09
N VAL A 12 15.38 -20.41 27.56
CA VAL A 12 14.89 -19.06 27.31
C VAL A 12 14.97 -18.83 25.78
N PRO A 13 13.93 -18.31 25.12
CA PRO A 13 14.00 -18.01 23.69
C PRO A 13 15.12 -17.01 23.40
N SER A 14 15.78 -17.22 22.26
CA SER A 14 16.78 -16.34 21.64
C SER A 14 16.40 -14.87 21.73
N GLU A 15 17.38 -14.00 21.98
CA GLU A 15 17.28 -12.53 21.86
C GLU A 15 16.32 -12.15 20.74
N SER A 16 15.21 -11.47 21.10
CA SER A 16 14.30 -10.91 20.13
C SER A 16 15.10 -9.97 19.24
N THR A 17 15.19 -10.28 17.94
CA THR A 17 15.75 -9.33 16.95
C THR A 17 15.00 -8.02 17.11
N GLN A 18 15.66 -7.00 17.65
CA GLN A 18 15.07 -5.70 17.89
C GLN A 18 14.66 -5.10 16.55
N THR A 19 13.36 -4.89 16.34
CA THR A 19 12.81 -4.31 15.11
C THR A 19 12.57 -2.82 15.30
N SER A 20 12.83 -2.02 14.27
CA SER A 20 12.55 -0.58 14.27
C SER A 20 11.34 -0.27 13.40
N HIS A 21 10.45 0.59 13.91
CA HIS A 21 9.24 1.00 13.22
C HIS A 21 9.21 2.52 13.11
N ARG A 22 9.38 3.04 11.90
CA ARG A 22 9.43 4.48 11.63
C ARG A 22 8.15 4.93 10.93
N VAL A 23 7.52 5.98 11.44
CA VAL A 23 6.39 6.65 10.79
C VAL A 23 6.85 8.05 10.42
N ILE A 24 6.83 8.34 9.12
CA ILE A 24 7.26 9.61 8.56
C ILE A 24 6.04 10.40 8.14
N ILE A 25 5.81 11.54 8.79
CA ILE A 25 4.79 12.48 8.34
C ILE A 25 5.42 13.42 7.33
N ALA A 26 5.28 13.07 6.05
CA ALA A 26 5.82 13.79 4.91
C ALA A 26 5.16 13.32 3.61
N ASP A 27 5.49 13.98 2.50
CA ASP A 27 5.08 13.58 1.16
C ASP A 27 5.98 12.50 0.58
N SER A 28 5.42 11.33 0.27
CA SER A 28 6.17 10.17 -0.24
C SER A 28 6.72 10.34 -1.67
N ARG A 29 6.39 11.44 -2.36
CA ARG A 29 7.06 11.83 -3.62
C ARG A 29 8.51 12.29 -3.40
N TRP A 30 8.91 12.57 -2.15
CA TRP A 30 10.28 12.88 -1.75
C TRP A 30 10.63 12.12 -0.46
N MET A 31 11.28 10.97 -0.56
CA MET A 31 11.59 10.12 0.60
C MET A 31 12.98 10.44 1.19
N THR A 32 13.27 11.70 1.49
CA THR A 32 14.62 12.15 1.90
C THR A 32 15.11 11.58 3.23
N GLU A 33 14.18 11.10 4.06
CA GLU A 33 14.44 10.51 5.37
C GLU A 33 14.82 9.02 5.28
N VAL A 34 14.86 8.48 4.06
CA VAL A 34 15.18 7.08 3.76
C VAL A 34 16.36 7.05 2.79
N ASP A 35 17.43 6.39 3.23
CA ASP A 35 18.65 6.23 2.47
C ASP A 35 18.40 5.39 1.20
N ASP A 36 19.22 5.62 0.18
CA ASP A 36 19.27 4.79 -1.02
C ASP A 36 19.52 3.32 -0.65
N GLU A 37 18.83 2.40 -1.33
CA GLU A 37 19.05 0.96 -1.19
C GLU A 37 19.10 0.50 0.28
N SER A 38 18.06 0.81 1.06
CA SER A 38 17.96 0.53 2.49
C SER A 38 16.73 -0.29 2.89
N VAL A 39 15.79 -0.50 1.97
CA VAL A 39 14.57 -1.30 2.22
C VAL A 39 14.57 -2.57 1.37
N HIS A 40 13.92 -3.62 1.87
CA HIS A 40 13.95 -4.96 1.28
C HIS A 40 12.64 -5.33 0.57
N LEU A 41 11.56 -4.63 0.90
CA LEU A 41 10.26 -4.81 0.27
C LEU A 41 9.46 -3.52 0.37
N VAL A 42 8.82 -3.12 -0.72
CA VAL A 42 7.75 -2.11 -0.68
C VAL A 42 6.40 -2.80 -0.81
N VAL A 43 5.46 -2.55 0.10
CA VAL A 43 4.07 -3.01 0.00
C VAL A 43 3.15 -1.83 0.22
N THR A 44 2.25 -1.57 -0.73
CA THR A 44 1.34 -0.44 -0.60
C THR A 44 0.08 -0.58 -1.44
N SER A 45 -0.84 0.37 -1.25
CA SER A 45 -1.99 0.60 -2.12
C SER A 45 -2.14 2.11 -2.31
N PRO A 46 -1.95 2.65 -3.53
CA PRO A 46 -2.02 4.08 -3.73
C PRO A 46 -3.44 4.61 -3.49
N PRO A 47 -3.58 5.90 -3.15
CA PRO A 47 -4.89 6.53 -2.99
C PRO A 47 -5.67 6.46 -4.31
N TYR A 48 -6.91 5.99 -4.27
CA TYR A 48 -7.73 5.83 -5.46
C TYR A 48 -8.14 7.19 -6.04
N TRP A 49 -7.87 7.41 -7.34
CA TRP A 49 -8.22 8.63 -8.06
C TRP A 49 -9.70 9.01 -7.89
N GLN A 50 -9.96 10.23 -7.43
CA GLN A 50 -11.27 10.84 -7.18
C GLN A 50 -12.24 10.05 -6.30
N LEU A 51 -11.78 9.01 -5.61
CA LEU A 51 -12.68 8.13 -4.85
C LEU A 51 -12.83 8.58 -3.38
N LYS A 52 -11.77 9.13 -2.80
CA LYS A 52 -11.72 9.55 -1.39
C LYS A 52 -10.96 10.86 -1.22
N ASP A 53 -11.50 11.70 -0.34
CA ASP A 53 -10.82 12.87 0.21
C ASP A 53 -10.26 12.47 1.59
N TYR A 54 -8.94 12.39 1.69
CA TYR A 54 -8.18 12.06 2.90
C TYR A 54 -7.84 13.31 3.74
N GLY A 55 -8.37 14.49 3.37
CA GLY A 55 -8.33 15.69 4.23
C GLY A 55 -7.02 16.47 4.21
N HIS A 56 -6.16 16.28 3.21
CA HIS A 56 -4.90 17.00 3.06
C HIS A 56 -4.78 17.64 1.67
N GLU A 57 -4.40 18.93 1.59
CA GLU A 57 -4.32 19.67 0.31
C GLU A 57 -3.30 19.09 -0.67
N GLY A 58 -2.21 18.52 -0.16
CA GLY A 58 -1.17 17.85 -0.96
C GLY A 58 -1.44 16.38 -1.29
N GLN A 59 -2.63 15.83 -0.98
CA GLN A 59 -2.93 14.41 -1.24
C GLN A 59 -2.91 14.08 -2.74
N ILE A 60 -2.49 12.86 -3.07
CA ILE A 60 -2.55 12.36 -4.45
C ILE A 60 -3.95 11.80 -4.73
N GLY A 61 -4.52 12.18 -5.86
CA GLY A 61 -5.68 11.52 -6.46
C GLY A 61 -7.03 12.19 -6.24
N PHE A 62 -7.22 13.03 -5.21
CA PHE A 62 -8.45 13.80 -5.06
C PHE A 62 -8.33 15.15 -5.77
N ASP A 63 -9.33 15.50 -6.59
CA ASP A 63 -9.35 16.70 -7.43
C ASP A 63 -8.23 16.84 -8.49
N ASP A 64 -7.35 15.85 -8.62
CA ASP A 64 -6.37 15.78 -9.71
C ASP A 64 -7.01 15.52 -11.08
N SER A 65 -6.34 15.97 -12.15
CA SER A 65 -6.52 15.37 -13.47
C SER A 65 -6.00 13.93 -13.47
N TYR A 66 -6.42 13.10 -14.43
CA TYR A 66 -5.92 11.71 -14.48
C TYR A 66 -4.41 11.67 -14.73
N GLU A 67 -3.93 12.58 -15.56
CA GLU A 67 -2.51 12.75 -15.88
C GLU A 67 -1.71 13.18 -14.65
N ASP A 68 -2.17 14.19 -13.91
CA ASP A 68 -1.54 14.63 -12.67
C ASP A 68 -1.47 13.50 -11.65
N TYR A 69 -2.55 12.74 -11.49
CA TYR A 69 -2.60 11.58 -10.61
C TYR A 69 -1.53 10.54 -10.97
N VAL A 70 -1.46 10.13 -12.24
CA VAL A 70 -0.46 9.16 -12.71
C VAL A 70 0.96 9.70 -12.52
N ASN A 71 1.21 10.97 -12.87
CA ASN A 71 2.52 11.59 -12.74
C ASN A 71 2.96 11.72 -11.27
N ASN A 72 2.03 12.03 -10.36
CA ASN A 72 2.30 12.06 -8.93
C ASN A 72 2.67 10.66 -8.39
N LEU A 73 1.98 9.60 -8.85
CA LEU A 73 2.36 8.23 -8.50
C LEU A 73 3.74 7.84 -9.05
N ASN A 74 4.06 8.27 -10.27
CA ASN A 74 5.35 8.01 -10.91
C ASN A 74 6.53 8.56 -10.08
N LEU A 75 6.38 9.74 -9.48
CA LEU A 75 7.36 10.29 -8.53
C LEU A 75 7.59 9.35 -7.32
N VAL A 76 6.51 8.81 -6.76
CA VAL A 76 6.58 7.85 -5.64
C VAL A 76 7.23 6.53 -6.08
N TRP A 77 6.93 6.03 -7.28
CA TRP A 77 7.54 4.80 -7.80
C TRP A 77 9.04 4.95 -8.07
N ASP A 78 9.48 6.13 -8.51
CA ASP A 78 10.90 6.44 -8.66
C ASP A 78 11.62 6.51 -7.30
N GLU A 79 11.01 7.12 -6.29
CA GLU A 79 11.54 7.08 -4.91
C GLU A 79 11.59 5.64 -4.37
N CYS A 80 10.54 4.84 -4.61
CA CYS A 80 10.52 3.43 -4.24
C CYS A 80 11.67 2.66 -4.91
N ARG A 81 12.00 2.96 -6.16
CA ARG A 81 13.15 2.37 -6.86
C ARG A 81 14.49 2.76 -6.23
N ARG A 82 14.64 4.03 -5.84
CA ARG A 82 15.85 4.56 -5.21
C ARG A 82 16.12 3.85 -3.87
N VAL A 83 15.13 3.81 -2.98
CA VAL A 83 15.28 3.28 -1.62
C VAL A 83 15.31 1.75 -1.54
N LEU A 84 14.73 1.04 -2.51
CA LEU A 84 14.69 -0.42 -2.50
C LEU A 84 16.05 -1.01 -2.89
N HIS A 85 16.51 -2.05 -2.17
CA HIS A 85 17.70 -2.81 -2.58
C HIS A 85 17.53 -3.40 -4.00
N PRO A 86 18.60 -3.49 -4.80
CA PRO A 86 18.61 -4.30 -6.03
C PRO A 86 18.12 -5.72 -5.74
N GLY A 87 17.42 -6.35 -6.68
CA GLY A 87 16.89 -7.71 -6.52
C GLY A 87 15.68 -7.88 -5.60
N CYS A 88 15.35 -6.87 -4.78
CA CYS A 88 14.16 -6.84 -3.94
C CYS A 88 12.90 -6.40 -4.71
N ARG A 89 11.74 -6.39 -4.03
CA ARG A 89 10.43 -6.24 -4.69
C ARG A 89 9.63 -5.01 -4.28
N LEU A 90 8.86 -4.51 -5.24
CA LEU A 90 7.77 -3.54 -5.05
C LEU A 90 6.45 -4.26 -5.34
N CYS A 91 5.53 -4.22 -4.38
CA CYS A 91 4.22 -4.84 -4.45
C CYS A 91 3.13 -3.77 -4.31
N VAL A 92 2.29 -3.61 -5.35
CA VAL A 92 1.28 -2.54 -5.40
C VAL A 92 -0.11 -3.16 -5.54
N ASN A 93 -0.95 -3.00 -4.52
CA ASN A 93 -2.37 -3.35 -4.60
C ASN A 93 -3.16 -2.21 -5.26
N ILE A 94 -3.76 -2.47 -6.42
CA ILE A 94 -4.52 -1.49 -7.19
C ILE A 94 -5.71 -2.13 -7.91
N GLY A 95 -6.87 -1.49 -7.80
CA GLY A 95 -8.04 -1.78 -8.64
C GLY A 95 -8.14 -0.84 -9.82
N ASP A 96 -8.50 -1.37 -11.00
CA ASP A 96 -8.88 -0.53 -12.13
C ASP A 96 -10.18 0.21 -11.81
N GLN A 97 -10.24 1.50 -12.14
CA GLN A 97 -11.35 2.34 -11.72
C GLN A 97 -12.45 2.39 -12.77
N PHE A 98 -13.70 2.25 -12.32
CA PHE A 98 -14.86 2.44 -13.17
C PHE A 98 -15.22 3.93 -13.27
N ALA A 99 -14.86 4.56 -14.39
CA ALA A 99 -15.32 5.90 -14.75
C ALA A 99 -16.80 5.86 -15.13
N ARG A 100 -17.63 6.53 -14.33
CA ARG A 100 -19.09 6.64 -14.55
C ARG A 100 -19.40 7.76 -15.54
N SER A 101 -20.43 7.56 -16.35
CA SER A 101 -20.87 8.56 -17.33
C SER A 101 -21.22 9.91 -16.73
N VAL A 102 -21.70 9.94 -15.48
CA VAL A 102 -22.07 11.17 -14.76
C VAL A 102 -20.87 12.13 -14.60
N TYR A 103 -19.66 11.61 -14.46
CA TYR A 103 -18.46 12.44 -14.27
C TYR A 103 -17.73 12.72 -15.59
N TYR A 104 -17.75 11.75 -16.51
CA TYR A 104 -16.84 11.72 -17.66
C TYR A 104 -17.55 11.65 -19.02
N GLY A 105 -18.87 11.80 -19.04
CA GLY A 105 -19.70 11.74 -20.25
C GLY A 105 -19.85 10.33 -20.87
N ARG A 106 -19.11 9.32 -20.38
CA ARG A 106 -19.18 7.92 -20.83
C ARG A 106 -18.78 6.93 -19.74
N TYR A 107 -19.22 5.67 -19.89
CA TYR A 107 -18.72 4.56 -19.08
C TYR A 107 -17.39 4.05 -19.63
N LYS A 108 -16.38 3.93 -18.78
CA LYS A 108 -15.05 3.41 -19.14
C LYS A 108 -14.40 2.77 -17.91
N VAL A 109 -13.66 1.68 -18.11
CA VAL A 109 -12.69 1.23 -17.10
C VAL A 109 -11.38 1.95 -17.37
N ILE A 110 -10.85 2.63 -16.36
CA ILE A 110 -9.56 3.30 -16.39
C ILE A 110 -8.52 2.28 -15.91
N PRO A 111 -7.62 1.82 -16.79
CA PRO A 111 -6.67 0.77 -16.48
C PRO A 111 -5.45 1.34 -15.74
N ILE A 112 -5.65 1.83 -14.51
CA ILE A 112 -4.59 2.46 -13.69
C ILE A 112 -3.39 1.53 -13.55
N ARG A 113 -3.65 0.22 -13.36
CA ARG A 113 -2.58 -0.79 -13.22
C ARG A 113 -1.63 -0.80 -14.42
N THR A 114 -2.14 -0.54 -15.63
CA THR A 114 -1.33 -0.59 -16.86
C THR A 114 -0.35 0.57 -16.91
N GLU A 115 -0.74 1.74 -16.44
CA GLU A 115 0.16 2.90 -16.39
C GLU A 115 1.27 2.70 -15.35
N ILE A 116 0.94 2.12 -14.19
CA ILE A 116 1.95 1.73 -13.18
C ILE A 116 2.94 0.71 -13.77
N ILE A 117 2.45 -0.34 -14.44
CA ILE A 117 3.31 -1.36 -15.05
C ILE A 117 4.29 -0.74 -16.05
N LYS A 118 3.79 0.07 -17.00
CA LYS A 118 4.63 0.69 -18.02
C LYS A 118 5.71 1.60 -17.41
N PHE A 119 5.33 2.42 -16.43
CA PHE A 119 6.27 3.34 -15.81
C PHE A 119 7.35 2.59 -15.02
N CYS A 120 6.95 1.63 -14.17
CA CYS A 120 7.90 0.83 -13.40
C CYS A 120 8.90 0.09 -14.29
N GLU A 121 8.44 -0.52 -15.39
CA GLU A 121 9.31 -1.13 -16.40
C GLU A 121 10.32 -0.13 -16.98
N ALA A 122 9.85 1.07 -17.33
CA ALA A 122 10.69 2.10 -17.93
C ALA A 122 11.80 2.61 -17.00
N ILE A 123 11.60 2.58 -15.68
CA ILE A 123 12.60 3.04 -14.70
C ILE A 123 13.51 1.92 -14.18
N GLY A 124 13.39 0.67 -14.66
CA GLY A 124 14.31 -0.42 -14.30
C GLY A 124 13.77 -1.40 -13.25
N PHE A 125 12.46 -1.61 -13.23
CA PHE A 125 11.86 -2.79 -12.62
C PHE A 125 11.52 -3.85 -13.69
N ASP A 126 11.62 -5.13 -13.31
CA ASP A 126 10.98 -6.22 -14.06
C ASP A 126 9.60 -6.50 -13.47
N PHE A 127 8.56 -6.51 -14.30
CA PHE A 127 7.22 -6.93 -13.96
C PHE A 127 7.16 -8.46 -13.88
N MET A 128 6.95 -8.95 -12.67
CA MET A 128 6.94 -10.37 -12.34
C MET A 128 5.53 -10.99 -12.44
N GLY A 129 4.56 -10.25 -12.97
CA GLY A 129 3.14 -10.63 -13.01
C GLY A 129 2.31 -9.98 -11.91
N SER A 130 1.05 -10.40 -11.82
CA SER A 130 0.11 -9.90 -10.81
C SER A 130 -0.66 -11.03 -10.15
N ILE A 131 -0.95 -10.88 -8.86
CA ILE A 131 -1.90 -11.72 -8.14
C ILE A 131 -3.28 -11.08 -8.26
N VAL A 132 -4.28 -11.85 -8.67
CA VAL A 132 -5.69 -11.41 -8.68
C VAL A 132 -6.28 -11.66 -7.30
N TRP A 133 -6.50 -10.59 -6.55
CA TRP A 133 -7.16 -10.66 -5.26
C TRP A 133 -8.67 -10.45 -5.43
N ARG A 134 -9.45 -11.52 -5.30
CA ARG A 134 -10.91 -11.44 -5.31
C ARG A 134 -11.42 -11.07 -3.93
N LYS A 135 -12.04 -9.90 -3.83
CA LYS A 135 -12.67 -9.41 -2.60
C LYS A 135 -13.99 -10.15 -2.43
N VAL A 136 -14.07 -11.05 -1.46
CA VAL A 136 -15.34 -11.68 -1.11
C VAL A 136 -16.26 -10.60 -0.53
N THR A 137 -17.13 -10.01 -1.36
CA THR A 137 -18.02 -8.91 -0.96
C THR A 137 -19.08 -9.40 0.02
N THR A 138 -18.97 -9.01 1.29
CA THR A 138 -20.01 -9.30 2.31
C THR A 138 -21.03 -8.18 2.48
N THR A 139 -20.80 -6.97 1.97
CA THR A 139 -21.79 -5.87 1.99
C THR A 139 -21.41 -4.76 1.00
N ASN A 140 -22.43 -4.00 0.56
CA ASN A 140 -22.44 -2.91 -0.42
C ASN A 140 -21.19 -2.01 -0.44
N THR A 141 -20.17 -2.38 -1.21
CA THR A 141 -19.09 -1.46 -1.60
C THR A 141 -19.59 -0.55 -2.73
N THR A 142 -19.14 0.71 -2.72
CA THR A 142 -19.53 1.81 -3.62
C THR A 142 -19.15 1.63 -5.10
N GLY A 143 -18.87 0.41 -5.54
CA GLY A 143 -18.68 0.07 -6.95
C GLY A 143 -18.82 -1.43 -7.16
N GLY A 144 -19.85 -1.84 -7.92
CA GLY A 144 -19.93 -3.19 -8.49
C GLY A 144 -20.83 -4.19 -7.80
N ALA A 145 -21.58 -3.86 -6.73
CA ALA A 145 -22.47 -4.86 -6.12
C ALA A 145 -23.62 -5.30 -7.07
N VAL A 146 -24.06 -4.42 -7.98
CA VAL A 146 -25.13 -4.66 -8.95
C VAL A 146 -24.54 -4.62 -10.37
N ILE A 147 -24.95 -5.57 -11.22
CA ILE A 147 -24.60 -5.56 -12.65
C ILE A 147 -25.17 -4.28 -13.26
N MET A 148 -24.29 -3.37 -13.68
CA MET A 148 -24.69 -2.13 -14.32
C MET A 148 -25.06 -2.41 -15.77
N GLY A 149 -26.07 -1.71 -16.28
CA GLY A 149 -26.55 -1.90 -17.65
C GLY A 149 -28.06 -1.95 -17.73
N SER A 150 -28.56 -2.26 -18.92
CA SER A 150 -29.99 -2.30 -19.23
C SER A 150 -30.62 -3.65 -18.85
N TYR A 151 -30.55 -4.08 -17.60
CA TYR A 151 -31.14 -5.36 -17.16
C TYR A 151 -32.65 -5.45 -17.51
N PRO A 152 -33.15 -6.60 -18.00
CA PRO A 152 -32.46 -7.86 -18.30
C PRO A 152 -31.84 -7.93 -19.72
N TYR A 153 -31.83 -6.83 -20.48
CA TYR A 153 -31.34 -6.78 -21.85
C TYR A 153 -29.80 -6.74 -21.91
N PRO A 154 -29.15 -7.66 -22.64
CA PRO A 154 -27.74 -7.98 -22.44
C PRO A 154 -26.74 -6.97 -23.03
N ARG A 155 -27.11 -6.17 -24.04
CA ARG A 155 -26.16 -5.40 -24.85
C ARG A 155 -25.31 -4.40 -24.06
N ASN A 156 -25.88 -3.79 -23.02
CA ASN A 156 -25.19 -2.78 -22.22
C ASN A 156 -24.77 -3.30 -20.83
N GLY A 157 -24.76 -4.63 -20.62
CA GLY A 157 -24.30 -5.23 -19.38
C GLY A 157 -22.81 -4.94 -19.16
N ILE A 158 -22.47 -4.46 -17.98
CA ILE A 158 -21.10 -4.14 -17.56
C ILE A 158 -20.68 -5.16 -16.51
N LEU A 159 -19.47 -5.71 -16.70
CA LEU A 159 -18.91 -6.70 -15.78
C LEU A 159 -18.77 -6.11 -14.38
N LYS A 160 -19.17 -6.89 -13.38
CA LYS A 160 -18.85 -6.63 -11.99
C LYS A 160 -17.33 -6.83 -11.81
N ILE A 161 -16.64 -5.79 -11.34
CA ILE A 161 -15.23 -5.85 -10.97
C ILE A 161 -15.19 -6.06 -9.46
N ASP A 162 -15.03 -7.31 -9.03
CA ASP A 162 -14.96 -7.73 -7.62
C ASP A 162 -13.55 -8.16 -7.19
N TYR A 163 -12.55 -7.74 -7.95
CA TYR A 163 -11.16 -8.07 -7.74
C TYR A 163 -10.26 -6.83 -7.87
N GLU A 164 -9.09 -6.92 -7.25
CA GLU A 164 -7.98 -5.99 -7.43
C GLU A 164 -6.73 -6.77 -7.85
N HIS A 165 -5.75 -6.06 -8.36
CA HIS A 165 -4.46 -6.62 -8.75
C HIS A 165 -3.40 -6.24 -7.71
N ILE A 166 -2.66 -7.22 -7.25
CA ILE A 166 -1.40 -7.00 -6.55
C ILE A 166 -0.29 -7.16 -7.58
N LEU A 167 0.21 -6.04 -8.07
CA LEU A 167 1.30 -5.99 -9.04
C LEU A 167 2.61 -6.33 -8.35
N LEU A 168 3.43 -7.20 -8.97
CA LEU A 168 4.72 -7.60 -8.44
C LEU A 168 5.83 -7.11 -9.36
N PHE A 169 6.74 -6.32 -8.81
CA PHE A 169 7.91 -5.80 -9.52
C PHE A 169 9.18 -6.24 -8.81
N LYS A 170 10.24 -6.53 -9.55
CA LYS A 170 11.58 -6.81 -9.02
C LYS A 170 12.53 -5.71 -9.49
N LYS A 171 13.26 -5.05 -8.59
CA LYS A 171 14.33 -4.12 -8.98
C LYS A 171 15.46 -4.93 -9.63
N LEU A 172 15.99 -4.44 -10.74
CA LEU A 172 17.14 -5.07 -11.40
C LEU A 172 18.33 -5.19 -10.45
N GLY A 173 19.15 -6.22 -10.63
CA GLY A 173 20.27 -6.56 -9.76
C GLY A 173 19.99 -7.67 -8.74
N ASP A 174 20.91 -7.80 -7.78
CA ASP A 174 20.99 -8.91 -6.82
C ASP A 174 20.61 -8.48 -5.40
N ALA A 175 19.78 -9.30 -4.76
CA ALA A 175 19.31 -9.04 -3.40
C ALA A 175 20.42 -9.25 -2.35
N PRO A 176 20.38 -8.50 -1.23
CA PRO A 176 21.18 -8.79 -0.05
C PRO A 176 21.02 -10.25 0.39
N LYS A 177 22.11 -10.87 0.84
CA LYS A 177 22.09 -12.27 1.27
C LYS A 177 21.68 -12.33 2.75
N PRO A 178 20.58 -13.01 3.10
CA PRO A 178 20.17 -13.16 4.50
C PRO A 178 21.10 -14.15 5.23
N THR A 179 21.20 -14.00 6.55
CA THR A 179 21.93 -14.94 7.40
C THR A 179 21.21 -16.29 7.49
N SER A 180 21.91 -17.31 7.99
CA SER A 180 21.34 -18.64 8.21
C SER A 180 20.16 -18.60 9.21
N GLU A 181 20.28 -17.79 10.25
CA GLU A 181 19.25 -17.58 11.28
C GLU A 181 18.01 -16.91 10.67
N GLN A 182 18.20 -15.85 9.88
CA GLN A 182 17.12 -15.17 9.17
C GLN A 182 16.37 -16.11 8.22
N LYS A 183 17.11 -16.93 7.45
CA LYS A 183 16.51 -17.96 6.58
C LYS A 183 15.68 -18.96 7.36
N GLN A 184 16.21 -19.47 8.47
CA GLN A 184 15.51 -20.45 9.29
C GLN A 184 14.26 -19.86 9.96
N ALA A 185 14.33 -18.62 10.45
CA ALA A 185 13.22 -17.91 11.08
C ALA A 185 12.12 -17.49 10.07
N SER A 186 12.44 -17.46 8.78
CA SER A 186 11.51 -17.05 7.71
C SER A 186 10.95 -18.22 6.91
N LYS A 187 11.20 -19.46 7.35
CA LYS A 187 10.76 -20.65 6.65
C LYS A 187 9.23 -20.70 6.58
N LEU A 188 8.70 -20.82 5.36
CA LEU A 188 7.30 -21.09 5.10
C LEU A 188 6.99 -22.58 5.27
N THR A 189 5.78 -22.89 5.72
CA THR A 189 5.26 -24.26 5.60
C THR A 189 4.89 -24.55 4.14
N ASP A 190 4.77 -25.83 3.78
CA ASP A 190 4.35 -26.22 2.43
C ASP A 190 2.95 -25.69 2.08
N GLU A 191 2.05 -25.63 3.06
CA GLU A 191 0.72 -25.05 2.89
C GLU A 191 0.79 -23.54 2.59
N GLU A 192 1.60 -22.80 3.34
CA GLU A 192 1.80 -21.37 3.12
C GLU A 192 2.45 -21.11 1.76
N TRP A 193 3.46 -21.90 1.38
CA TRP A 193 4.10 -21.79 0.08
C TRP A 193 3.09 -21.94 -1.06
N ASN A 194 2.32 -23.03 -1.06
CA ASN A 194 1.35 -23.29 -2.11
C ASN A 194 0.18 -22.29 -2.11
N THR A 195 -0.18 -21.76 -0.95
CA THR A 195 -1.25 -20.76 -0.82
C THR A 195 -0.80 -19.38 -1.28
N TYR A 196 0.40 -18.95 -0.90
CA TYR A 196 0.87 -17.58 -1.13
C TYR A 196 1.41 -17.41 -2.54
N PHE A 197 2.13 -18.39 -3.09
CA PHE A 197 2.64 -18.36 -4.46
C PHE A 197 1.60 -18.77 -5.53
N SER A 198 0.31 -18.58 -5.23
CA SER A 198 -0.80 -18.74 -6.17
C SER A 198 -1.16 -17.41 -6.85
N GLY A 199 -1.50 -17.45 -8.14
CA GLY A 199 -1.93 -16.27 -8.89
C GLY A 199 -3.32 -15.73 -8.50
N HIS A 200 -4.06 -16.42 -7.65
CA HIS A 200 -5.40 -16.01 -7.20
C HIS A 200 -5.52 -16.09 -5.69
N TRP A 201 -5.83 -14.95 -5.07
CA TRP A 201 -6.05 -14.85 -3.62
C TRP A 201 -7.53 -14.57 -3.34
N ASN A 202 -8.10 -15.34 -2.40
CA ASN A 202 -9.50 -15.25 -2.03
C ASN A 202 -9.61 -15.06 -0.52
N PHE A 203 -9.74 -13.82 -0.07
CA PHE A 203 -10.03 -13.46 1.32
C PHE A 203 -10.86 -12.17 1.34
N PRO A 204 -11.72 -11.97 2.35
CA PRO A 204 -12.55 -10.78 2.44
C PRO A 204 -11.71 -9.51 2.60
N GLY A 205 -12.21 -8.38 2.13
CA GLY A 205 -11.65 -7.08 2.49
C GLY A 205 -11.99 -6.70 3.94
N GLU A 206 -11.29 -5.70 4.48
CA GLU A 206 -11.62 -5.17 5.81
C GLU A 206 -12.97 -4.47 5.83
N ARG A 207 -13.67 -4.59 6.96
CA ARG A 207 -14.81 -3.72 7.25
C ARG A 207 -14.28 -2.30 7.44
N GLN A 208 -14.79 -1.37 6.64
CA GLN A 208 -14.41 0.04 6.73
C GLN A 208 -15.08 0.68 7.96
N ASP A 209 -14.55 0.42 9.14
CA ASP A 209 -14.88 1.22 10.31
C ASP A 209 -14.10 2.54 10.23
N LYS A 210 -14.80 3.67 10.40
CA LYS A 210 -14.23 5.03 10.45
C LYS A 210 -13.54 5.53 9.18
N HIS A 211 -14.04 5.16 8.00
CA HIS A 211 -13.73 5.81 6.71
C HIS A 211 -12.32 5.57 6.11
N LEU A 212 -11.45 4.78 6.74
CA LEU A 212 -10.14 4.44 6.20
C LEU A 212 -10.27 3.43 5.03
N ALA A 213 -9.68 3.74 3.87
CA ALA A 213 -9.43 2.72 2.85
C ALA A 213 -8.26 1.86 3.33
N MET A 214 -8.53 0.61 3.70
CA MET A 214 -7.51 -0.32 4.19
C MET A 214 -7.66 -1.65 3.44
N PHE A 215 -6.54 -2.21 2.99
CA PHE A 215 -6.48 -3.65 2.74
C PHE A 215 -6.37 -4.40 4.08
N PRO A 216 -6.85 -5.65 4.16
CA PRO A 216 -6.71 -6.48 5.36
C PRO A 216 -5.25 -6.82 5.63
N GLU A 217 -4.91 -7.03 6.91
CA GLU A 217 -3.56 -7.41 7.36
C GLU A 217 -3.05 -8.66 6.64
N GLU A 218 -3.97 -9.55 6.24
CA GLU A 218 -3.66 -10.75 5.47
C GLU A 218 -2.87 -10.46 4.18
N LEU A 219 -3.15 -9.34 3.50
CA LEU A 219 -2.48 -8.97 2.26
C LEU A 219 -0.98 -8.67 2.47
N PRO A 220 -0.58 -7.67 3.30
CA PRO A 220 0.83 -7.41 3.56
C PRO A 220 1.48 -8.61 4.27
N ARG A 221 0.79 -9.28 5.20
CA ARG A 221 1.33 -10.46 5.90
C ARG A 221 1.83 -11.53 4.92
N ARG A 222 1.06 -11.85 3.88
CA ARG A 222 1.49 -12.80 2.84
C ARG A 222 2.70 -12.28 2.08
N LEU A 223 2.66 -11.04 1.60
CA LEU A 223 3.74 -10.46 0.80
C LEU A 223 5.06 -10.36 1.58
N LEU A 224 4.99 -9.98 2.86
CA LEU A 224 6.15 -9.93 3.75
C LEU A 224 6.75 -11.32 3.92
N LYS A 225 5.93 -12.34 4.18
CA LYS A 225 6.40 -13.72 4.31
C LYS A 225 6.97 -14.29 3.00
N MET A 226 6.48 -13.85 1.85
CA MET A 226 6.98 -14.29 0.53
C MET A 226 8.31 -13.65 0.16
N PHE A 227 8.51 -12.37 0.50
CA PHE A 227 9.55 -11.53 -0.11
C PHE A 227 10.48 -10.82 0.88
N THR A 228 10.41 -11.15 2.17
CA THR A 228 11.38 -10.68 3.17
C THR A 228 11.78 -11.78 4.14
N PHE A 229 12.96 -11.62 4.72
CA PHE A 229 13.41 -12.35 5.89
C PHE A 229 13.16 -11.57 7.18
N THR A 230 13.11 -12.27 8.32
CA THR A 230 13.02 -11.66 9.65
C THR A 230 14.17 -10.67 9.86
N GLY A 231 13.88 -9.51 10.46
CA GLY A 231 14.82 -8.40 10.66
C GLY A 231 14.97 -7.45 9.48
N GLU A 232 14.49 -7.81 8.28
CA GLU A 232 14.53 -6.92 7.12
C GLU A 232 13.48 -5.79 7.21
N THR A 233 13.70 -4.74 6.42
CA THR A 233 12.89 -3.51 6.45
C THR A 233 11.87 -3.46 5.32
N VAL A 234 10.63 -3.15 5.68
CA VAL A 234 9.49 -2.99 4.75
C VAL A 234 9.09 -1.52 4.66
N LEU A 235 8.81 -1.03 3.45
CA LEU A 235 8.31 0.32 3.20
C LEU A 235 6.83 0.32 2.77
N ASP A 236 6.06 1.27 3.29
CA ASP A 236 4.74 1.64 2.76
C ASP A 236 4.67 3.16 2.49
N PRO A 237 4.76 3.63 1.24
CA PRO A 237 4.65 5.06 0.90
C PRO A 237 3.26 5.67 1.09
N PHE A 238 2.23 4.86 1.35
CA PHE A 238 0.85 5.29 1.57
C PHE A 238 0.28 4.57 2.80
N LEU A 239 0.92 4.80 3.96
CA LEU A 239 0.74 4.00 5.17
C LEU A 239 -0.71 3.97 5.68
N GLY A 240 -1.44 5.08 5.56
CA GLY A 240 -2.80 5.21 6.04
C GLY A 240 -2.90 4.83 7.51
N SER A 241 -3.70 3.81 7.81
CA SER A 241 -3.93 3.34 9.19
C SER A 241 -2.76 2.59 9.85
N GLY A 242 -1.69 2.29 9.10
CA GLY A 242 -0.55 1.52 9.63
C GLY A 242 -0.65 0.00 9.50
N THR A 243 -1.50 -0.54 8.61
CA THR A 243 -1.68 -2.00 8.46
C THR A 243 -0.40 -2.72 8.04
N THR A 244 0.40 -2.14 7.14
CA THR A 244 1.68 -2.73 6.71
C THR A 244 2.70 -2.77 7.85
N SER A 245 2.82 -1.68 8.63
CA SER A 245 3.69 -1.63 9.81
C SER A 245 3.28 -2.61 10.91
N LEU A 246 1.97 -2.80 11.12
CA LEU A 246 1.46 -3.83 12.03
C LEU A 246 1.89 -5.23 11.58
N ALA A 247 1.68 -5.57 10.30
CA ALA A 247 2.07 -6.86 9.76
C ALA A 247 3.59 -7.09 9.86
N ALA A 248 4.40 -6.05 9.62
CA ALA A 248 5.85 -6.10 9.77
C ALA A 248 6.25 -6.43 11.21
N ARG A 249 5.71 -5.68 12.18
CA ARG A 249 5.96 -5.92 13.62
C ARG A 249 5.58 -7.34 14.02
N ASN A 250 4.38 -7.78 13.67
CA ASN A 250 3.88 -9.12 14.02
C ASN A 250 4.74 -10.26 13.44
N LEU A 251 5.43 -10.00 12.33
CA LEU A 251 6.34 -10.95 11.69
C LEU A 251 7.81 -10.72 12.06
N GLY A 252 8.14 -9.79 12.96
CA GLY A 252 9.54 -9.51 13.31
C GLY A 252 10.35 -8.87 12.17
N ARG A 253 9.73 -8.00 11.37
CA ARG A 253 10.39 -7.15 10.37
C ARG A 253 10.35 -5.69 10.85
N SER A 254 11.34 -4.91 10.44
CA SER A 254 11.32 -3.45 10.61
C SER A 254 10.38 -2.82 9.58
N SER A 255 9.86 -1.63 9.86
CA SER A 255 8.99 -0.92 8.93
C SER A 255 9.28 0.58 8.84
N ILE A 256 9.08 1.14 7.66
CA ILE A 256 9.05 2.57 7.39
C ILE A 256 7.73 2.86 6.69
N GLY A 257 6.98 3.87 7.11
CA GLY A 257 5.75 4.25 6.41
C GLY A 257 5.57 5.75 6.33
N TYR A 258 5.16 6.23 5.16
CA TYR A 258 4.84 7.63 4.91
C TYR A 258 3.33 7.85 5.01
N GLU A 259 2.94 8.91 5.72
CA GLU A 259 1.56 9.38 5.79
C GLU A 259 1.53 10.90 5.79
N VAL A 260 0.78 11.51 4.89
CA VAL A 260 0.74 12.97 4.76
C VAL A 260 -0.22 13.60 5.78
N ASN A 261 -1.29 12.90 6.15
CA ASN A 261 -2.28 13.41 7.10
C ASN A 261 -1.91 13.03 8.55
N THR A 262 -1.45 14.03 9.31
CA THR A 262 -1.17 13.92 10.76
C THR A 262 -2.29 13.33 11.61
N GLU A 263 -3.56 13.45 11.19
CA GLU A 263 -4.72 12.90 11.92
C GLU A 263 -4.71 11.37 12.02
N PHE A 264 -3.93 10.68 11.17
CA PHE A 264 -3.76 9.24 11.24
C PHE A 264 -2.77 8.81 12.32
N LEU A 265 -1.91 9.72 12.84
CA LEU A 265 -0.89 9.38 13.84
C LEU A 265 -1.44 8.67 15.09
N PRO A 266 -2.55 9.11 15.73
CA PRO A 266 -3.10 8.40 16.88
C PRO A 266 -3.56 6.97 16.52
N ILE A 267 -4.13 6.79 15.33
CA ILE A 267 -4.59 5.48 14.84
C ILE A 267 -3.40 4.56 14.57
N ILE A 268 -2.36 5.08 13.90
CA ILE A 268 -1.13 4.34 13.61
C ILE A 268 -0.46 3.94 14.91
N ARG A 269 -0.31 4.86 15.89
CA ARG A 269 0.25 4.57 17.22
C ARG A 269 -0.55 3.48 17.93
N GLN A 270 -1.87 3.60 17.99
CA GLN A 270 -2.70 2.59 18.63
C GLN A 270 -2.51 1.21 17.98
N LYS A 271 -2.49 1.16 16.64
CA LYS A 271 -2.37 -0.09 15.88
C LYS A 271 -0.97 -0.72 16.01
N VAL A 272 0.09 0.08 15.91
CA VAL A 272 1.49 -0.38 15.90
C VAL A 272 2.10 -0.51 17.30
N CYS A 273 1.56 0.16 18.33
CA CYS A 273 2.07 0.07 19.70
C CYS A 273 1.18 -0.76 20.64
N GLY A 274 -0.12 -0.87 20.37
CA GLY A 274 -1.10 -1.43 21.32
C GLY A 274 -1.52 -0.44 22.42
N GLU A 275 -2.43 -0.86 23.31
CA GLU A 275 -3.06 0.01 24.34
C GLU A 275 -2.13 0.39 25.52
N ASN A 276 -0.99 -0.28 25.68
CA ASN A 276 -0.02 0.00 26.76
C ASN A 276 1.34 0.46 26.19
N PRO A 277 1.48 1.75 25.82
CA PRO A 277 2.71 2.28 25.23
C PRO A 277 3.89 2.45 26.21
N CYS A 278 3.72 2.18 27.52
CA CYS A 278 4.65 2.65 28.56
C CYS A 278 5.58 1.58 29.17
N LEU A 279 5.65 0.36 28.64
CA LEU A 279 6.41 -0.74 29.27
C LEU A 279 7.56 -1.33 28.45
N PHE A 280 7.75 -0.91 27.19
CA PHE A 280 8.84 -1.44 26.36
C PHE A 280 9.46 -0.33 25.52
N GLU A 281 10.78 -0.41 25.33
CA GLU A 281 11.65 0.46 24.53
C GLU A 281 11.35 0.39 23.00
N ASP A 282 10.16 -0.08 22.62
CA ASP A 282 9.75 -0.47 21.26
C ASP A 282 8.73 0.49 20.62
N ALA A 283 8.57 1.70 21.17
CA ALA A 283 7.68 2.69 20.55
C ALA A 283 8.23 3.09 19.16
N PRO A 284 7.40 3.13 18.11
CA PRO A 284 7.82 3.53 16.79
C PRO A 284 8.42 4.93 16.85
N GLU A 285 9.58 5.10 16.24
CA GLU A 285 10.19 6.40 16.07
C GLU A 285 9.32 7.19 15.07
N ILE A 286 8.66 8.24 15.57
CA ILE A 286 7.81 9.08 14.73
C ILE A 286 8.64 10.29 14.35
N ILE A 287 9.05 10.30 13.08
CA ILE A 287 9.81 11.38 12.48
C ILE A 287 8.79 12.24 11.74
N VAL A 288 8.60 13.48 12.18
CA VAL A 288 7.78 14.44 11.44
C VAL A 288 8.75 15.27 10.59
N SER A 289 8.61 15.19 9.27
CA SER A 289 9.42 15.97 8.32
C SER A 289 8.49 16.81 7.46
N GLU A 290 8.42 18.10 7.78
CA GLU A 290 7.64 19.04 6.99
C GLU A 290 8.51 19.61 5.87
N ARG A 291 8.43 18.99 4.69
CA ARG A 291 8.98 19.58 3.47
C ARG A 291 7.85 20.11 2.60
N HIS A 292 7.83 21.43 2.38
CA HIS A 292 7.00 22.04 1.35
C HIS A 292 7.71 21.91 0.01
N VAL A 293 6.98 21.43 -0.98
CA VAL A 293 7.47 21.20 -2.33
C VAL A 293 7.26 22.46 -3.14
N ASP A 294 8.32 22.93 -3.80
CA ASP A 294 8.19 23.96 -4.83
C ASP A 294 7.70 23.32 -6.15
N ALA A 295 6.74 23.95 -6.81
CA ALA A 295 6.16 23.45 -8.06
C ALA A 295 7.22 23.25 -9.16
N ASP A 296 8.29 24.05 -9.13
CA ASP A 296 9.40 23.98 -10.07
C ASP A 296 10.22 22.67 -9.93
N ASP A 297 10.34 22.11 -8.72
CA ASP A 297 11.07 20.86 -8.46
C ASP A 297 10.29 19.64 -9.00
N ARG A 298 8.97 19.66 -8.88
CA ARG A 298 8.07 18.64 -9.45
C ARG A 298 8.20 18.57 -10.97
N GLU A 299 8.04 19.71 -11.66
CA GLU A 299 8.09 19.77 -13.12
C GLU A 299 9.49 19.44 -13.68
N ALA A 300 10.55 19.70 -12.91
CA ALA A 300 11.90 19.27 -13.26
C ALA A 300 12.02 17.74 -13.23
N ARG A 301 11.63 17.07 -12.13
CA ARG A 301 11.70 15.60 -12.02
C ARG A 301 10.83 14.89 -13.06
N LEU A 302 9.62 15.39 -13.33
CA LEU A 302 8.75 14.77 -14.34
C LEU A 302 9.37 14.77 -15.74
N ARG A 303 10.21 15.76 -16.07
CA ARG A 303 10.93 15.84 -17.36
C ARG A 303 12.09 14.84 -17.47
N GLU A 304 12.58 14.31 -16.36
CA GLU A 304 13.66 13.31 -16.34
C GLU A 304 13.15 11.90 -16.64
N PHE A 305 11.83 11.68 -16.56
CA PHE A 305 11.26 10.36 -16.71
C PHE A 305 11.28 9.86 -18.17
N PRO A 306 11.66 8.58 -18.39
CA PRO A 306 11.70 7.99 -19.73
C PRO A 306 10.31 7.72 -20.32
N TYR A 307 9.28 7.65 -19.46
CA TYR A 307 7.87 7.48 -19.87
C TYR A 307 7.04 8.68 -19.42
N CYS A 308 6.50 9.41 -20.39
CA CYS A 308 5.54 10.48 -20.16
C CYS A 308 4.14 10.01 -20.60
N PHE A 309 3.16 10.15 -19.71
CA PHE A 309 1.78 9.78 -20.02
C PHE A 309 1.20 10.75 -21.07
N HIS A 310 0.55 10.20 -22.09
CA HIS A 310 -0.13 10.99 -23.12
C HIS A 310 -1.55 10.47 -23.34
N ASP A 311 -2.56 11.26 -22.99
CA ASP A 311 -3.95 10.95 -23.31
C ASP A 311 -4.35 11.62 -24.64
N PHE A 312 -4.80 10.81 -25.60
CA PHE A 312 -5.32 11.30 -26.88
C PHE A 312 -6.61 12.10 -26.74
N VAL A 313 -7.37 11.89 -25.66
CA VAL A 313 -8.61 12.63 -25.36
C VAL A 313 -8.63 12.99 -23.88
N LYS A 314 -8.39 14.26 -23.56
CA LYS A 314 -8.44 14.74 -22.17
C LYS A 314 -9.74 14.32 -21.50
N VAL A 315 -9.62 13.60 -20.39
CA VAL A 315 -10.75 13.24 -19.53
C VAL A 315 -11.20 14.51 -18.81
N ALA A 316 -12.10 15.26 -19.44
CA ALA A 316 -12.64 16.50 -18.89
C ALA A 316 -13.74 16.18 -17.86
N LYS A 317 -13.59 16.70 -16.64
CA LYS A 317 -14.61 16.64 -15.60
C LYS A 317 -15.83 17.44 -16.07
N GLN A 318 -17.00 16.81 -16.15
CA GLN A 318 -18.26 17.52 -16.45
C GLN A 318 -18.92 18.11 -15.21
N VAL A 319 -18.57 17.59 -14.03
CA VAL A 319 -19.15 17.95 -12.73
C VAL A 319 -18.03 17.98 -11.68
N ASP A 320 -18.10 18.92 -10.73
CA ASP A 320 -17.18 18.99 -9.60
C ASP A 320 -17.35 17.76 -8.67
N PRO A 321 -16.30 16.95 -8.44
CA PRO A 321 -16.34 15.80 -7.53
C PRO A 321 -16.82 16.15 -6.11
N ARG A 322 -16.63 17.39 -5.65
CA ARG A 322 -17.06 17.88 -4.33
C ARG A 322 -18.58 18.02 -4.22
N THR A 323 -19.29 18.08 -5.36
CA THR A 323 -20.75 18.32 -5.40
C THR A 323 -21.60 17.05 -5.42
N MET A 324 -21.00 15.87 -5.63
CA MET A 324 -21.70 14.58 -5.61
C MET A 324 -20.98 13.56 -4.72
N ILE A 325 -21.68 13.06 -3.69
CA ILE A 325 -21.10 12.15 -2.69
C ILE A 325 -21.26 10.70 -3.15
N PHE A 326 -20.22 10.12 -3.75
CA PHE A 326 -20.07 8.66 -3.85
C PHE A 326 -18.75 8.25 -3.20
N GLY A 327 -18.80 8.00 -1.90
CA GLY A 327 -17.62 7.78 -1.06
C GLY A 327 -17.82 8.45 0.30
N SER A 328 -16.88 8.25 1.22
CA SER A 328 -16.91 8.89 2.53
C SER A 328 -15.98 10.09 2.56
N LYS A 329 -16.42 11.21 3.13
CA LYS A 329 -15.56 12.35 3.49
C LYS A 329 -15.11 12.19 4.94
N ILE A 330 -13.87 12.50 5.26
CA ILE A 330 -13.46 12.71 6.66
C ILE A 330 -14.05 14.07 7.07
N SER A 331 -15.16 14.06 7.83
CA SER A 331 -15.72 15.28 8.43
C SER A 331 -15.42 15.31 9.92
N ASN A 332 -14.58 16.27 10.34
CA ASN A 332 -14.49 16.67 11.74
C ASN A 332 -15.77 17.43 12.13
N SER A 333 -16.82 16.69 12.50
CA SER A 333 -17.96 17.27 13.21
C SER A 333 -17.94 16.79 14.66
N HIS A 334 -17.11 17.43 15.48
CA HIS A 334 -17.34 17.56 16.91
C HIS A 334 -18.04 18.89 17.14
N LEU A 335 -19.36 18.88 17.03
CA LEU A 335 -20.20 19.86 17.73
C LEU A 335 -21.17 19.04 18.59
N PRO A 336 -21.08 19.10 19.92
CA PRO A 336 -22.07 18.50 20.79
C PRO A 336 -23.39 19.26 20.61
N ARG A 337 -24.51 18.53 20.53
CA ARG A 337 -25.83 19.09 20.81
C ARG A 337 -26.07 19.12 22.30
#